data_AF-A0A4V6A1M2-F1
#
_entry.id   AF-A0A4V6A1M2-F1
#
_cell.length_a   1.000
_cell.length_b   1.000
_cell.length_c   1.000
_cell.angle_alpha   90.00
_cell.angle_beta   90.00
_cell.angle_gamma   90.00
#
_symmetry.space_group_name_H-M   'P 1'
#
loop_
_entity.id
_entity.type
_entity.pdbx_description
1 polymer ?
#
loop_
_entity_poly.entity_id
_entity_poly.type
_entity_poly.pdbx_seq_one_letter_code
_entity_poly.pdbx_strand_id
1 'polypeptide(L)'
;MDFVPTEFYEDLLLNVFSRCSVSTFTQISGTLGYCAKQLKEKASRKYVWIQNWTENSSIQYYDLLFNQLQPENVAQASKFRLEKNVCFCGSENSAASIDDKVKRQLENLLQEPGMLCLHLQSTKLNQTWVELFSSWKSLNLVYVSYEFNDLVYTLLKRLLDQKQLLRLSFDCAIPSSKETDLICEFFQQPQFQWLIFLGGFEEGVKNAIVSKWEKNKELFAGKWVQWKRFVKLHDNSFTRLKRVNARKLQYRKENLLIEYLNTDATNQTTDKVFMQNVAASNLRFM
;
A
#
# COMPACT_ATOMS: atom_id res chain seq x y z
N MET A 1 -13.33 -31.01 9.51
CA MET A 1 -12.90 -30.06 8.46
C MET A 1 -11.45 -30.37 8.19
N ASP A 2 -11.21 -31.23 7.19
CA ASP A 2 -9.90 -31.79 6.92
C ASP A 2 -8.92 -30.71 6.44
N PHE A 3 -8.05 -30.34 7.38
CA PHE A 3 -6.60 -30.21 7.27
C PHE A 3 -6.04 -29.55 6.02
N VAL A 4 -6.41 -28.29 5.80
CA VAL A 4 -5.49 -27.38 5.10
C VAL A 4 -4.27 -27.15 6.02
N PRO A 5 -3.03 -27.30 5.52
CA PRO A 5 -1.84 -27.15 6.36
C PRO A 5 -1.78 -25.78 7.03
N THR A 6 -1.20 -25.73 8.23
CA THR A 6 -1.01 -24.49 8.99
C THR A 6 -0.26 -23.45 8.15
N GLU A 7 0.69 -23.91 7.34
CA GLU A 7 1.51 -23.14 6.42
C GLU A 7 0.66 -22.38 5.39
N PHE A 8 -0.38 -23.01 4.82
CA PHE A 8 -1.28 -22.32 3.91
C PHE A 8 -2.02 -21.18 4.60
N TYR A 9 -2.47 -21.40 5.84
CA TYR A 9 -3.13 -20.33 6.60
C TYR A 9 -2.13 -19.22 6.94
N GLU A 10 -0.91 -19.54 7.37
CA GLU A 10 0.13 -18.56 7.62
C GLU A 10 0.45 -17.73 6.36
N ASP A 11 0.63 -18.37 5.20
CA ASP A 11 0.92 -17.72 3.92
C ASP A 11 -0.26 -16.86 3.43
N LEU A 12 -1.48 -17.39 3.48
CA LEU A 12 -2.69 -16.63 3.15
C LEU A 12 -2.77 -15.37 4.01
N LEU A 13 -2.55 -15.54 5.30
CA LEU A 13 -2.59 -14.47 6.27
C LEU A 13 -1.48 -13.43 6.01
N LEU A 14 -0.23 -13.83 5.77
CA LEU A 14 0.85 -12.89 5.41
C LEU A 14 0.48 -12.05 4.17
N ASN A 15 -0.14 -12.67 3.17
CA ASN A 15 -0.60 -12.00 1.96
C ASN A 15 -1.80 -11.08 2.17
N VAL A 16 -2.76 -11.48 3.00
CA VAL A 16 -4.00 -10.73 3.29
C VAL A 16 -3.76 -9.63 4.33
N PHE A 17 -2.91 -9.85 5.33
CA PHE A 17 -2.73 -8.93 6.46
C PHE A 17 -1.78 -7.78 6.20
N SER A 18 -0.94 -7.86 5.17
CA SER A 18 -0.38 -6.64 4.60
C SER A 18 -1.47 -5.66 4.13
N ARG A 19 -2.75 -6.08 4.03
CA ARG A 19 -3.88 -5.29 3.49
C ARG A 19 -4.92 -4.87 4.54
N CYS A 20 -5.05 -5.58 5.66
CA CYS A 20 -6.19 -5.42 6.58
C CYS A 20 -5.75 -5.40 8.05
N SER A 21 -6.52 -4.72 8.92
CA SER A 21 -6.31 -4.79 10.37
C SER A 21 -6.47 -6.23 10.86
N VAL A 22 -5.44 -6.74 11.53
CA VAL A 22 -5.37 -8.12 12.04
C VAL A 22 -6.49 -8.44 13.03
N SER A 23 -7.04 -7.42 13.68
CA SER A 23 -8.06 -7.54 14.72
C SER A 23 -9.30 -8.35 14.30
N THR A 24 -9.79 -8.18 13.07
CA THR A 24 -11.02 -8.86 12.60
C THR A 24 -10.86 -10.38 12.52
N PHE A 25 -9.68 -10.87 12.15
CA PHE A 25 -9.46 -12.30 11.91
C PHE A 25 -9.10 -13.08 13.18
N THR A 26 -8.61 -12.39 14.22
CA THR A 26 -8.37 -13.03 15.53
C THR A 26 -9.64 -13.51 16.23
N GLN A 27 -10.81 -13.05 15.77
CA GLN A 27 -12.12 -13.45 16.28
C GLN A 27 -12.67 -14.72 15.61
N ILE A 28 -12.06 -15.16 14.51
CA ILE A 28 -12.45 -16.40 13.84
C ILE A 28 -11.97 -17.60 14.67
N SER A 29 -12.78 -18.63 14.81
CA SER A 29 -12.40 -19.87 15.51
C SER A 29 -11.52 -20.79 14.65
N GLY A 30 -10.78 -21.71 15.29
CA GLY A 30 -9.98 -22.73 14.61
C GLY A 30 -8.59 -22.26 14.15
N THR A 31 -7.97 -23.01 13.24
CA THR A 31 -6.58 -22.82 12.80
C THR A 31 -6.33 -21.44 12.22
N LEU A 32 -7.25 -20.91 11.40
CA LEU A 32 -7.14 -19.57 10.85
C LEU A 32 -7.04 -18.50 11.95
N GLY A 33 -7.90 -18.59 12.96
CA GLY A 33 -7.88 -17.68 14.11
C GLY A 33 -6.60 -17.80 14.95
N TYR A 34 -6.12 -19.03 15.14
CA TYR A 34 -4.86 -19.31 15.82
C TYR A 34 -3.67 -18.67 15.06
N CYS A 35 -3.54 -18.91 13.76
CA CYS A 35 -2.50 -18.30 12.94
C CYS A 35 -2.61 -16.77 12.90
N ALA A 36 -3.83 -16.23 12.84
CA ALA A 36 -4.06 -14.79 12.89
C ALA A 36 -3.59 -14.16 14.21
N LYS A 37 -3.78 -14.84 15.34
CA LYS A 37 -3.26 -14.41 16.65
C LYS A 37 -1.74 -14.46 16.68
N GLN A 38 -1.14 -15.58 16.25
CA GLN A 38 0.32 -15.72 16.17
C GLN A 38 0.93 -14.61 15.31
N LEU A 39 0.34 -14.32 14.15
CA LEU A 39 0.82 -13.25 13.30
C LEU A 39 0.60 -11.88 13.96
N LYS A 40 -0.52 -11.63 14.64
CA LYS A 40 -0.73 -10.37 15.37
C LYS A 40 0.38 -10.08 16.37
N GLU A 41 0.86 -11.10 17.05
CA GLU A 41 1.86 -11.01 18.11
C GLU A 41 3.29 -10.96 17.57
N LYS A 42 3.56 -11.69 16.48
CA LYS A 42 4.92 -11.90 15.96
C LYS A 42 5.24 -11.15 14.67
N ALA A 43 4.24 -10.59 14.00
CA ALA A 43 4.46 -9.89 12.75
C ALA A 43 5.38 -8.70 12.93
N SER A 44 6.29 -8.57 11.98
CA SER A 44 7.22 -7.45 11.93
C SER A 44 7.31 -6.86 10.54
N ARG A 45 7.69 -5.58 10.51
CA ARG A 45 8.12 -4.87 9.32
C ARG A 45 9.59 -4.51 9.49
N LYS A 46 10.39 -4.78 8.47
CA LYS A 46 11.79 -4.38 8.42
C LYS A 46 11.90 -3.09 7.61
N TYR A 47 12.69 -2.15 8.07
CA TYR A 47 13.01 -0.89 7.40
C TYR A 47 14.51 -0.79 7.22
N VAL A 48 14.93 -0.53 5.99
CA VAL A 48 16.31 -0.25 5.62
C VAL A 48 16.36 1.17 5.07
N TRP A 49 17.07 2.04 5.76
CA TRP A 49 17.17 3.45 5.43
C TRP A 49 18.45 3.76 4.65
N ILE A 50 18.26 4.16 3.40
CA ILE A 50 19.34 4.63 2.52
C ILE A 50 19.33 6.16 2.58
N GLN A 51 20.33 6.72 3.25
CA GLN A 51 20.52 8.17 3.34
C GLN A 51 21.78 8.57 2.55
N ASN A 52 21.73 9.74 1.91
CA ASN A 52 22.89 10.33 1.22
C ASN A 52 23.59 9.35 0.25
N TRP A 53 22.83 8.46 -0.39
CA TRP A 53 23.29 7.54 -1.44
C TRP A 53 24.31 6.46 -1.04
N THR A 54 24.97 6.61 0.11
CA THR A 54 26.15 5.83 0.50
C THR A 54 26.09 5.34 1.94
N GLU A 55 25.27 5.96 2.79
CA GLU A 55 25.16 5.61 4.20
C GLU A 55 23.89 4.81 4.48
N ASN A 56 24.09 3.54 4.82
CA ASN A 56 23.06 2.75 5.50
C ASN A 56 22.93 3.29 6.92
N SER A 57 22.00 4.20 7.08
CA SER A 57 21.84 4.94 8.34
C SER A 57 21.29 4.06 9.47
N SER A 58 20.42 3.09 9.17
CA SER A 58 19.93 2.11 10.16
C SER A 58 19.09 0.99 9.55
N ILE A 59 19.10 -0.18 10.21
CA ILE A 59 18.07 -1.22 10.05
C ILE A 59 17.17 -1.14 11.28
N GLN A 60 15.87 -1.00 11.05
CA GLN A 60 14.88 -0.90 12.11
C GLN A 60 13.79 -1.95 11.90
N TYR A 61 13.21 -2.38 13.01
CA TYR A 61 12.08 -3.32 13.01
C TYR A 61 10.93 -2.72 13.78
N TYR A 62 9.73 -2.94 13.27
CA TYR A 62 8.50 -2.43 13.87
C TYR A 62 7.44 -3.53 13.92
N ASP A 63 6.61 -3.49 14.96
CA ASP A 63 5.41 -4.32 15.03
C ASP A 63 4.29 -3.77 14.11
N LEU A 64 3.10 -4.36 14.22
CA LEU A 64 1.93 -3.95 13.46
C LEU A 64 1.42 -2.54 13.78
N LEU A 65 1.66 -2.08 15.01
CA LEU A 65 1.25 -0.78 15.55
C LEU A 65 2.35 0.29 15.38
N PHE A 66 3.45 -0.05 14.70
CA PHE A 66 4.63 0.79 14.52
C PHE A 66 5.41 1.07 15.81
N ASN A 67 5.31 0.20 16.82
CA ASN A 67 6.24 0.22 17.94
C ASN A 67 7.57 -0.42 17.51
N GLN A 68 8.69 0.19 17.89
CA GLN A 68 10.01 -0.32 17.56
C GLN A 68 10.30 -1.63 18.31
N LEU A 69 10.88 -2.60 17.60
CA LEU A 69 11.28 -3.90 18.11
C LEU A 69 12.80 -4.02 18.20
N GLN A 70 13.28 -4.79 19.17
CA GLN A 70 14.70 -5.15 19.28
C GLN A 70 15.06 -6.24 18.25
N PRO A 71 16.23 -6.18 17.59
CA PRO A 71 16.62 -7.11 16.53
C PRO A 71 16.57 -8.60 16.93
N GLU A 72 16.96 -8.92 18.17
CA GLU A 72 17.03 -10.29 18.69
C GLU A 72 15.64 -10.96 18.71
N ASN A 73 14.62 -10.20 19.09
CA ASN A 73 13.23 -10.66 19.13
C ASN A 73 12.69 -10.97 17.72
N VAL A 74 13.22 -10.30 16.70
CA VAL A 74 12.74 -10.43 15.31
C VAL A 74 13.47 -11.55 14.56
N ALA A 75 14.75 -11.81 14.88
CA ALA A 75 15.52 -12.88 14.26
C ALA A 75 14.84 -14.25 14.44
N GLN A 76 14.23 -14.48 15.60
CA GLN A 76 13.52 -15.71 15.95
C GLN A 76 12.17 -15.88 15.22
N ALA A 77 11.61 -14.80 14.68
CA ALA A 77 10.28 -14.77 14.06
C ALA A 77 10.32 -14.31 12.59
N SER A 78 11.45 -14.53 11.90
CA SER A 78 11.68 -14.05 10.52
C SER A 78 10.62 -14.51 9.51
N LYS A 79 10.01 -15.69 9.71
CA LYS A 79 8.91 -16.20 8.88
C LYS A 79 7.63 -15.34 8.94
N PHE A 80 7.45 -14.56 10.01
CA PHE A 80 6.30 -13.67 10.20
C PHE A 80 6.56 -12.24 9.68
N ARG A 81 7.63 -12.03 8.90
CA ARG A 81 7.93 -10.73 8.30
C ARG A 81 6.93 -10.40 7.20
N LEU A 82 6.14 -9.36 7.43
CA LEU A 82 5.13 -8.91 6.47
C LEU A 82 5.77 -8.17 5.31
N GLU A 83 6.61 -7.20 5.64
CA GLU A 83 7.14 -6.23 4.70
C GLU A 83 8.61 -5.96 4.97
N LYS A 84 9.34 -5.75 3.87
CA LYS A 84 10.70 -5.24 3.83
C LYS A 84 10.65 -3.92 3.09
N ASN A 85 10.81 -2.83 3.82
CA ASN A 85 10.73 -1.48 3.30
C ASN A 85 12.14 -0.95 3.07
N VAL A 86 12.44 -0.58 1.84
CA VAL A 86 13.60 0.24 1.51
C VAL A 86 13.15 1.68 1.48
N CYS A 87 13.63 2.48 2.43
CA CYS A 87 13.35 3.91 2.51
C CYS A 87 14.53 4.67 1.92
N PHE A 88 14.29 5.33 0.80
CA PHE A 88 15.30 6.04 0.05
C PHE A 88 15.15 7.56 0.24
N CYS A 89 16.18 8.18 0.82
CA CYS A 89 16.29 9.62 1.05
C CYS A 89 17.57 10.16 0.39
N GLY A 90 17.48 10.58 -0.87
CA GLY A 90 18.58 11.20 -1.61
C GLY A 90 18.82 12.67 -1.20
N SER A 91 20.07 13.13 -1.32
CA SER A 91 20.50 14.53 -1.13
C SER A 91 21.13 15.11 -2.40
N GLU A 92 21.26 16.44 -2.48
CA GLU A 92 21.62 17.18 -3.72
C GLU A 92 23.02 16.87 -4.26
N ASN A 93 23.93 16.39 -3.42
CA ASN A 93 25.30 16.05 -3.79
C ASN A 93 25.40 14.54 -4.08
N SER A 94 24.87 14.11 -5.23
CA SER A 94 24.84 12.68 -5.58
C SER A 94 26.21 12.16 -6.01
N ALA A 95 26.64 11.03 -5.42
CA ALA A 95 27.65 10.18 -6.02
C ALA A 95 27.10 9.52 -7.30
N ALA A 96 27.94 9.38 -8.32
CA ALA A 96 27.57 8.72 -9.58
C ALA A 96 27.34 7.20 -9.41
N SER A 97 27.91 6.60 -8.35
CA SER A 97 27.89 5.17 -8.07
C SER A 97 27.22 4.84 -6.74
N ILE A 98 26.61 3.65 -6.68
CA ILE A 98 26.07 3.06 -5.45
C ILE A 98 27.23 2.38 -4.72
N ASP A 99 27.37 2.65 -3.42
CA ASP A 99 28.38 2.01 -2.59
C ASP A 99 28.20 0.47 -2.56
N ASP A 100 29.31 -0.27 -2.67
CA ASP A 100 29.29 -1.74 -2.76
C ASP A 100 28.70 -2.41 -1.50
N LYS A 101 28.89 -1.81 -0.32
CA LYS A 101 28.30 -2.32 0.93
C LYS A 101 26.80 -2.14 0.91
N VAL A 102 26.31 -0.99 0.42
CA VAL A 102 24.86 -0.76 0.22
C VAL A 102 24.30 -1.79 -0.76
N LYS A 103 24.97 -2.00 -1.89
CA LYS A 103 24.56 -2.98 -2.89
C LYS A 103 24.44 -4.39 -2.32
N ARG A 104 25.46 -4.90 -1.63
CA ARG A 104 25.43 -6.23 -0.99
C ARG A 104 24.33 -6.36 0.05
N GLN A 105 24.07 -5.30 0.82
CA GLN A 105 22.99 -5.31 1.80
C GLN A 105 21.61 -5.39 1.16
N LEU A 106 21.40 -4.67 0.04
CA LEU A 106 20.17 -4.75 -0.72
C LEU A 106 20.02 -6.14 -1.35
N GLU A 107 21.08 -6.71 -1.91
CA GLU A 107 21.08 -8.08 -2.44
C GLU A 107 20.66 -9.09 -1.36
N ASN A 108 21.22 -8.99 -0.15
CA ASN A 108 20.81 -9.82 0.99
C ASN A 108 19.35 -9.58 1.38
N LEU A 109 18.90 -8.32 1.42
CA LEU A 109 17.53 -7.97 1.73
C LEU A 109 16.57 -8.60 0.73
N LEU A 110 16.90 -8.65 -0.57
CA LEU A 110 16.06 -9.25 -1.60
C LEU A 110 15.80 -10.74 -1.36
N GLN A 111 16.73 -11.47 -0.74
CA GLN A 111 16.61 -12.90 -0.43
C GLN A 111 15.76 -13.19 0.83
N GLU A 112 15.51 -12.19 1.67
CA GLU A 112 14.73 -12.37 2.91
C GLU A 112 13.22 -12.58 2.62
N PRO A 113 12.45 -13.24 3.51
CA PRO A 113 11.00 -13.34 3.36
C PRO A 113 10.28 -12.00 3.57
N GLY A 114 9.05 -11.90 3.07
CA GLY A 114 8.19 -10.73 3.17
C GLY A 114 8.11 -9.89 1.90
N MET A 115 7.03 -9.13 1.77
CA MET A 115 6.76 -8.29 0.61
C MET A 115 7.79 -7.16 0.50
N LEU A 116 8.40 -6.99 -0.68
CA LEU A 116 9.34 -5.90 -0.90
C LEU A 116 8.59 -4.61 -1.25
N CYS A 117 8.92 -3.55 -0.51
CA CYS A 117 8.32 -2.23 -0.61
C CYS A 117 9.42 -1.19 -0.80
N LEU A 118 9.22 -0.24 -1.72
CA LEU A 118 10.09 0.90 -1.93
C LEU A 118 9.38 2.17 -1.50
N HIS A 119 10.02 2.95 -0.63
CA HIS A 119 9.55 4.25 -0.16
C HIS A 119 10.51 5.32 -0.67
N LEU A 120 10.07 6.11 -1.63
CA LEU A 120 10.81 7.24 -2.16
C LEU A 120 10.46 8.47 -1.32
N GLN A 121 11.35 8.84 -0.40
CA GLN A 121 11.20 9.95 0.53
C GLN A 121 12.03 11.18 0.13
N SER A 122 12.40 11.29 -1.14
CA SER A 122 13.15 12.42 -1.65
C SER A 122 12.82 12.66 -3.11
N THR A 123 12.89 13.92 -3.52
CA THR A 123 12.76 14.34 -4.92
C THR A 123 14.01 14.04 -5.74
N LYS A 124 15.14 13.73 -5.07
CA LYS A 124 16.44 13.54 -5.70
C LYS A 124 16.68 12.04 -5.93
N LEU A 125 16.06 11.49 -6.97
CA LEU A 125 16.40 10.18 -7.53
C LEU A 125 17.42 10.38 -8.68
N ASN A 126 18.21 9.36 -9.03
CA ASN A 126 19.07 9.39 -10.21
C ASN A 126 18.90 8.11 -11.04
N GLN A 127 19.48 8.11 -12.25
CA GLN A 127 19.32 7.02 -13.21
C GLN A 127 19.85 5.67 -12.70
N THR A 128 20.98 5.66 -11.99
CA THR A 128 21.58 4.46 -11.39
C THR A 128 20.62 3.80 -10.40
N TRP A 129 19.91 4.58 -9.58
CA TRP A 129 18.92 4.07 -8.64
C TRP A 129 17.61 3.66 -9.32
N VAL A 130 17.16 4.38 -10.35
CA VAL A 130 16.04 3.94 -11.19
C VAL A 130 16.32 2.56 -11.77
N GLU A 131 17.52 2.34 -12.29
CA GLU A 131 17.95 1.04 -12.83
C GLU A 131 17.93 -0.04 -11.76
N LEU A 132 18.58 0.20 -10.61
CA LEU A 132 18.60 -0.76 -9.51
C LEU A 132 17.18 -1.12 -9.05
N PHE A 133 16.34 -0.13 -8.73
CA PHE A 133 14.99 -0.39 -8.24
C PHE A 133 14.12 -1.07 -9.29
N SER A 134 14.26 -0.71 -10.57
CA SER A 134 13.53 -1.36 -11.65
C SER A 134 13.98 -2.81 -11.89
N SER A 135 15.17 -3.22 -11.43
CA SER A 135 15.65 -4.60 -11.54
C SER A 135 15.01 -5.56 -10.52
N TRP A 136 14.37 -5.04 -9.48
CA TRP A 136 13.82 -5.85 -8.39
C TRP A 136 12.51 -6.54 -8.78
N LYS A 137 12.61 -7.81 -9.17
CA LYS A 137 11.48 -8.65 -9.64
C LYS A 137 10.41 -8.96 -8.61
N SER A 138 10.70 -8.73 -7.34
CA SER A 138 9.77 -8.94 -6.22
C SER A 138 9.22 -7.64 -5.64
N LEU A 139 9.49 -6.49 -6.27
CA LEU A 139 8.97 -5.21 -5.81
C LEU A 139 7.45 -5.15 -6.02
N ASN A 140 6.69 -5.11 -4.92
CA ASN A 140 5.23 -5.17 -4.97
C ASN A 140 4.55 -3.86 -4.60
N LEU A 141 5.23 -2.97 -3.88
CA LEU A 141 4.71 -1.67 -3.49
C LEU A 141 5.74 -0.57 -3.77
N VAL A 142 5.27 0.53 -4.35
CA VAL A 142 6.00 1.80 -4.36
C VAL A 142 5.17 2.86 -3.65
N TYR A 143 5.81 3.53 -2.70
CA TYR A 143 5.35 4.72 -2.05
C TYR A 143 6.18 5.91 -2.52
N VAL A 144 5.53 6.93 -3.07
CA VAL A 144 6.14 8.18 -3.51
C VAL A 144 5.74 9.29 -2.56
N SER A 145 6.72 9.89 -1.91
CA SER A 145 6.55 11.05 -1.04
C SER A 145 7.12 12.31 -1.70
N TYR A 146 6.61 13.46 -1.29
CA TYR A 146 7.01 14.81 -1.72
C TYR A 146 6.67 15.17 -3.17
N GLU A 147 7.26 14.51 -4.17
CA GLU A 147 7.13 14.91 -5.58
C GLU A 147 7.09 13.73 -6.55
N PHE A 148 6.21 13.83 -7.54
CA PHE A 148 6.19 12.96 -8.71
C PHE A 148 6.92 13.66 -9.87
N ASN A 149 8.19 13.32 -10.08
CA ASN A 149 9.02 13.88 -11.16
C ASN A 149 9.27 12.86 -12.29
N ASP A 150 10.03 13.27 -13.32
CA ASP A 150 10.33 12.44 -14.50
C ASP A 150 11.07 11.14 -14.18
N LEU A 151 11.90 11.10 -13.14
CA LEU A 151 12.60 9.88 -12.74
C LEU A 151 11.68 8.91 -12.02
N VAL A 152 10.77 9.43 -11.18
CA VAL A 152 9.68 8.62 -10.61
C VAL A 152 8.78 8.10 -11.72
N TYR A 153 8.42 8.93 -12.70
CA TYR A 153 7.67 8.50 -13.88
C TYR A 153 8.37 7.37 -14.62
N THR A 154 9.66 7.54 -14.91
CA THR A 154 10.48 6.55 -15.62
C THR A 154 10.55 5.23 -14.86
N LEU A 155 10.77 5.28 -13.54
CA LEU A 155 10.75 4.11 -12.68
C LEU A 155 9.39 3.40 -12.74
N LEU A 156 8.30 4.14 -12.49
CA LEU A 156 6.96 3.58 -12.50
C LEU A 156 6.58 3.00 -13.87
N LYS A 157 6.97 3.63 -14.98
CA LYS A 157 6.73 3.06 -16.32
C LYS A 157 7.46 1.74 -16.52
N ARG A 158 8.73 1.64 -16.10
CA ARG A 158 9.48 0.36 -16.14
C ARG A 158 8.84 -0.72 -15.27
N LEU A 159 8.30 -0.35 -14.11
CA LEU A 159 7.62 -1.27 -13.20
C LEU A 159 6.25 -1.71 -13.74
N LEU A 160 5.55 -0.82 -14.46
CA LEU A 160 4.32 -1.13 -15.18
C LEU A 160 4.61 -2.21 -16.23
N ASP A 161 5.62 -2.03 -17.07
CA ASP A 161 5.96 -2.98 -18.14
C ASP A 161 6.28 -4.38 -17.60
N GLN A 162 6.80 -4.45 -16.36
CA GLN A 162 7.12 -5.70 -15.66
C GLN A 162 5.92 -6.38 -14.99
N LYS A 163 4.75 -5.72 -14.89
CA LYS A 163 3.51 -6.27 -14.33
C LYS A 163 3.69 -6.93 -12.95
N GLN A 164 4.42 -6.27 -12.05
CA GLN A 164 4.77 -6.83 -10.72
C GLN A 164 4.17 -6.07 -9.54
N LEU A 165 3.85 -4.79 -9.72
CA LEU A 165 3.31 -3.97 -8.64
C LEU A 165 1.89 -4.40 -8.30
N LEU A 166 1.67 -4.59 -7.01
CA LEU A 166 0.36 -4.82 -6.41
C LEU A 166 -0.22 -3.49 -5.91
N ARG A 167 0.64 -2.53 -5.54
CA ARG A 167 0.23 -1.31 -4.83
C ARG A 167 1.05 -0.10 -5.22
N LEU A 168 0.36 1.02 -5.29
CA LEU A 168 0.94 2.35 -5.39
C LEU A 168 0.37 3.25 -4.31
N SER A 169 1.21 4.13 -3.79
CA SER A 169 0.82 5.10 -2.77
C SER A 169 1.52 6.43 -3.03
N PHE A 170 0.77 7.51 -2.93
CA PHE A 170 1.24 8.87 -3.19
C PHE A 170 0.94 9.77 -2.00
N ASP A 171 1.96 10.49 -1.55
CA ASP A 171 1.86 11.62 -0.62
C ASP A 171 2.37 12.90 -1.30
N CYS A 172 1.99 13.06 -2.56
CA CYS A 172 2.34 14.18 -3.41
C CYS A 172 1.22 14.40 -4.43
N ALA A 173 1.22 15.57 -5.05
CA ALA A 173 0.27 15.86 -6.13
C ALA A 173 0.63 15.08 -7.42
N ILE A 174 -0.38 14.88 -8.28
CA ILE A 174 -0.21 14.28 -9.61
C ILE A 174 -0.25 15.41 -10.65
N PRO A 175 0.89 15.78 -11.24
CA PRO A 175 1.02 17.09 -11.89
C PRO A 175 0.30 17.20 -13.23
N SER A 176 0.08 16.09 -13.96
CA SER A 176 -0.54 16.16 -15.29
C SER A 176 -1.39 14.94 -15.66
N SER A 177 -2.02 15.04 -16.84
CA SER A 177 -2.76 13.94 -17.46
C SER A 177 -1.87 12.74 -17.79
N LYS A 178 -0.59 12.97 -18.11
CA LYS A 178 0.37 11.91 -18.43
C LYS A 178 0.58 10.97 -17.24
N GLU A 179 0.80 11.50 -16.04
CA GLU A 179 0.94 10.69 -14.82
C GLU A 179 -0.39 10.03 -14.43
N THR A 180 -1.51 10.74 -14.66
CA THR A 180 -2.86 10.18 -14.46
C THR A 180 -3.10 8.95 -15.34
N ASP A 181 -2.70 9.01 -16.61
CA ASP A 181 -2.83 7.90 -17.55
C ASP A 181 -1.96 6.71 -17.13
N LEU A 182 -0.72 6.96 -16.71
CA LEU A 182 0.17 5.93 -16.17
C LEU A 182 -0.47 5.22 -14.96
N ILE A 183 -1.04 5.96 -14.01
CA ILE A 183 -1.75 5.39 -12.85
C ILE A 183 -2.94 4.54 -13.30
N CYS A 184 -3.69 5.00 -14.30
CA CYS A 184 -4.81 4.25 -14.84
C CYS A 184 -4.39 2.97 -15.57
N GLU A 185 -3.22 2.97 -16.25
CA GLU A 185 -2.65 1.75 -16.86
C GLU A 185 -2.35 0.69 -15.80
N PHE A 186 -1.83 1.07 -14.62
CA PHE A 186 -1.66 0.12 -13.52
C PHE A 186 -2.99 -0.54 -13.11
N PHE A 187 -4.08 0.23 -13.03
CA PHE A 187 -5.40 -0.31 -12.70
C PHE A 187 -5.93 -1.34 -13.71
N GLN A 188 -5.45 -1.34 -14.94
CA GLN A 188 -5.84 -2.33 -15.94
C GLN A 188 -5.07 -3.64 -15.80
N GLN A 189 -3.99 -3.66 -15.02
CA GLN A 189 -3.20 -4.88 -14.84
C GLN A 189 -3.90 -5.86 -13.87
N PRO A 190 -3.95 -7.16 -14.17
CA PRO A 190 -4.66 -8.13 -13.34
C PRO A 190 -4.15 -8.23 -11.89
N GLN A 191 -2.83 -8.12 -11.69
CA GLN A 191 -2.20 -8.26 -10.38
C GLN A 191 -2.27 -6.99 -9.53
N PHE A 192 -2.44 -5.81 -10.15
CA PHE A 192 -2.53 -4.56 -9.43
C PHE A 192 -3.79 -4.55 -8.57
N GLN A 193 -3.69 -4.03 -7.35
CA GLN A 193 -4.79 -4.07 -6.39
C GLN A 193 -5.09 -2.68 -5.86
N TRP A 194 -4.11 -1.99 -5.28
CA TRP A 194 -4.34 -0.79 -4.46
C TRP A 194 -3.68 0.47 -5.00
N LEU A 195 -4.47 1.54 -5.01
CA LEU A 195 -3.97 2.91 -5.02
C LEU A 195 -4.36 3.67 -3.76
N ILE A 196 -3.40 4.33 -3.11
CA ILE A 196 -3.63 5.17 -1.93
C ILE A 196 -3.11 6.58 -2.18
N PHE A 197 -3.92 7.57 -1.84
CA PHE A 197 -3.54 8.97 -1.77
C PHE A 197 -3.54 9.41 -0.31
N LEU A 198 -2.35 9.70 0.21
CA LEU A 198 -2.12 10.23 1.57
C LEU A 198 -2.22 11.76 1.60
N GLY A 199 -1.78 12.44 0.52
CA GLY A 199 -1.89 13.88 0.29
C GLY A 199 -2.43 14.20 -1.11
N GLY A 200 -2.70 15.49 -1.42
CA GLY A 200 -3.07 16.00 -2.78
C GLY A 200 -4.43 15.53 -3.36
N PHE A 201 -5.38 16.44 -3.64
CA PHE A 201 -6.71 16.02 -4.14
C PHE A 201 -6.68 15.97 -5.66
N GLU A 202 -6.67 14.74 -6.19
CA GLU A 202 -6.56 14.53 -7.62
C GLU A 202 -7.92 14.22 -8.24
N GLU A 203 -8.73 15.27 -8.45
CA GLU A 203 -10.02 15.13 -9.14
C GLU A 203 -9.86 14.52 -10.53
N GLY A 204 -8.80 14.91 -11.25
CA GLY A 204 -8.47 14.34 -12.55
C GLY A 204 -8.28 12.83 -12.51
N VAL A 205 -7.53 12.33 -11.51
CA VAL A 205 -7.31 10.88 -11.35
C VAL A 205 -8.58 10.14 -10.96
N LYS A 206 -9.38 10.70 -10.04
CA LYS A 206 -10.70 10.14 -9.69
C LYS A 206 -11.57 9.97 -10.93
N ASN A 207 -11.73 11.03 -11.72
CA ASN A 207 -12.60 11.02 -12.91
C ASN A 207 -12.08 10.05 -13.98
N ALA A 208 -10.76 10.02 -14.19
CA ALA A 208 -10.14 9.11 -15.16
C ALA A 208 -10.34 7.63 -14.76
N ILE A 209 -10.12 7.29 -13.48
CA ILE A 209 -10.33 5.93 -12.97
C ILE A 209 -11.79 5.49 -13.14
N VAL A 210 -12.76 6.32 -12.75
CA VAL A 210 -14.19 5.99 -12.89
C VAL A 210 -14.56 5.82 -14.37
N SER A 211 -14.11 6.72 -15.24
CA SER A 211 -14.38 6.63 -16.69
C SER A 211 -13.79 5.36 -17.32
N LYS A 212 -12.57 4.93 -16.92
CA LYS A 212 -11.99 3.68 -17.42
C LYS A 212 -12.69 2.44 -16.86
N TRP A 213 -13.15 2.48 -15.61
CA TRP A 213 -13.96 1.41 -15.01
C TRP A 213 -15.29 1.22 -15.74
N GLU A 214 -16.02 2.31 -16.03
CA GLU A 214 -17.31 2.23 -16.74
C GLU A 214 -17.19 1.51 -18.09
N LYS A 215 -16.04 1.67 -18.76
CA LYS A 215 -15.72 1.00 -20.04
C LYS A 215 -15.28 -0.46 -19.87
N ASN A 216 -14.69 -0.84 -18.73
CA ASN A 216 -14.08 -2.16 -18.52
C ASN A 216 -14.25 -2.66 -17.08
N LYS A 217 -15.50 -2.92 -16.66
CA LYS A 217 -15.82 -3.25 -15.27
C LYS A 217 -15.07 -4.46 -14.74
N GLU A 218 -14.95 -5.51 -15.56
CA GLU A 218 -14.29 -6.78 -15.19
C GLU A 218 -12.81 -6.59 -14.85
N LEU A 219 -12.10 -5.75 -15.60
CA LEU A 219 -10.68 -5.50 -15.34
C LEU A 219 -10.45 -4.87 -13.98
N PHE A 220 -11.42 -4.15 -13.42
CA PHE A 220 -11.27 -3.45 -12.16
C PHE A 220 -11.72 -4.28 -10.95
N ALA A 221 -12.39 -5.41 -11.15
CA ALA A 221 -12.90 -6.24 -10.06
C ALA A 221 -11.82 -6.61 -9.04
N GLY A 222 -12.14 -6.48 -7.75
CA GLY A 222 -11.24 -6.70 -6.62
C GLY A 222 -10.25 -5.56 -6.32
N LYS A 223 -10.27 -4.46 -7.09
CA LYS A 223 -9.38 -3.31 -6.89
C LYS A 223 -10.02 -2.24 -6.00
N TRP A 224 -9.17 -1.37 -5.46
CA TRP A 224 -9.57 -0.29 -4.56
C TRP A 224 -8.69 0.95 -4.71
N VAL A 225 -9.32 2.10 -4.50
CA VAL A 225 -8.67 3.40 -4.34
C VAL A 225 -9.03 3.94 -2.96
N GLN A 226 -8.06 4.47 -2.24
CA GLN A 226 -8.26 5.15 -0.96
C GLN A 226 -7.71 6.57 -1.01
N TRP A 227 -8.49 7.52 -0.52
CA TRP A 227 -8.02 8.86 -0.18
C TRP A 227 -8.05 9.01 1.34
N LYS A 228 -6.93 9.40 1.96
CA LYS A 228 -6.82 9.71 3.40
C LYS A 228 -7.41 11.08 3.75
N ARG A 229 -8.60 11.35 3.21
CA ARG A 229 -9.40 12.56 3.41
C ARG A 229 -10.84 12.32 3.00
N PHE A 230 -11.70 13.32 3.22
CA PHE A 230 -13.00 13.37 2.56
C PHE A 230 -12.86 13.67 1.06
N VAL A 231 -13.41 12.78 0.24
CA VAL A 231 -13.68 12.99 -1.18
C VAL A 231 -15.12 12.56 -1.43
N LYS A 232 -15.97 13.45 -1.92
CA LYS A 232 -17.33 13.04 -2.30
C LYS A 232 -17.25 12.15 -3.56
N LEU A 233 -17.64 10.89 -3.40
CA LEU A 233 -17.56 9.81 -4.39
C LEU A 233 -18.96 9.32 -4.78
N HIS A 234 -19.96 9.58 -3.94
CA HIS A 234 -21.34 9.18 -4.18
C HIS A 234 -22.18 10.39 -4.59
N ASP A 235 -23.22 10.11 -5.35
CA ASP A 235 -24.31 11.02 -5.69
C ASP A 235 -25.66 10.33 -5.41
N ASN A 236 -26.74 10.91 -5.91
CA ASN A 236 -28.09 10.40 -5.70
C ASN A 236 -28.35 9.05 -6.41
N SER A 237 -27.46 8.59 -7.29
CA SER A 237 -27.58 7.29 -7.95
C SER A 237 -27.09 6.12 -7.07
N PHE A 238 -26.47 6.40 -5.93
CA PHE A 238 -26.03 5.36 -4.99
C PHE A 238 -27.07 5.06 -3.91
N THR A 239 -27.23 3.79 -3.59
CA THR A 239 -28.04 3.35 -2.46
C THR A 239 -27.20 3.34 -1.19
N ARG A 240 -27.67 4.05 -0.14
CA ARG A 240 -27.06 4.05 1.19
C ARG A 240 -27.30 2.70 1.89
N LEU A 241 -26.22 2.02 2.27
CA LEU A 241 -26.30 0.74 2.99
C LEU A 241 -26.48 0.94 4.49
N LYS A 242 -27.00 -0.08 5.18
CA LYS A 242 -27.06 -0.09 6.65
C LYS A 242 -25.65 -0.10 7.22
N ARG A 243 -25.40 0.70 8.26
CA ARG A 243 -24.10 0.73 8.93
C ARG A 243 -23.78 -0.63 9.56
N VAL A 244 -22.62 -1.17 9.21
CA VAL A 244 -22.06 -2.38 9.83
C VAL A 244 -21.29 -2.04 11.12
N ASN A 245 -20.66 -0.87 11.19
CA ASN A 245 -20.09 -0.33 12.42
C ASN A 245 -20.24 1.21 12.46
N ALA A 246 -20.12 1.80 13.65
CA ALA A 246 -20.28 3.24 13.90
C ALA A 246 -19.40 4.14 13.02
N ARG A 247 -18.17 3.69 12.74
CA ARG A 247 -17.09 4.40 12.04
C ARG A 247 -17.14 4.26 10.52
N LYS A 248 -18.14 3.55 9.97
CA LYS A 248 -18.25 3.26 8.54
C LYS A 248 -19.62 3.65 8.00
N LEU A 249 -19.60 4.42 6.91
CA LEU A 249 -20.78 4.72 6.11
C LEU A 249 -20.55 4.23 4.68
N GLN A 250 -21.50 3.45 4.14
CA GLN A 250 -21.33 2.77 2.87
C GLN A 250 -22.44 3.09 1.88
N TYR A 251 -22.08 3.20 0.62
CA TYR A 251 -22.97 3.48 -0.51
C TYR A 251 -22.64 2.52 -1.64
N ARG A 252 -23.65 2.00 -2.33
CA ARG A 252 -23.47 1.04 -3.43
C ARG A 252 -24.20 1.46 -4.70
N LYS A 253 -23.55 1.27 -5.83
CA LYS A 253 -24.12 1.35 -7.18
C LYS A 253 -23.54 0.21 -8.00
N GLU A 254 -24.37 -0.73 -8.43
CA GLU A 254 -23.93 -1.92 -9.17
C GLU A 254 -22.79 -2.68 -8.43
N ASN A 255 -21.65 -2.86 -9.08
CA ASN A 255 -20.43 -3.46 -8.52
C ASN A 255 -19.45 -2.41 -7.97
N LEU A 256 -19.90 -1.19 -7.70
CA LEU A 256 -19.11 -0.16 -7.05
C LEU A 256 -19.56 0.04 -5.60
N LEU A 257 -18.62 -0.07 -4.67
CA LEU A 257 -18.85 0.17 -3.24
C LEU A 257 -18.00 1.36 -2.79
N ILE A 258 -18.66 2.36 -2.21
CA ILE A 258 -18.02 3.49 -1.57
C ILE A 258 -18.08 3.29 -0.06
N GLU A 259 -16.96 3.54 0.62
CA GLU A 259 -16.87 3.48 2.07
C GLU A 259 -16.19 4.74 2.62
N TYR A 260 -16.92 5.49 3.42
CA TYR A 260 -16.40 6.59 4.22
C TYR A 260 -16.04 6.13 5.63
N LEU A 261 -14.89 6.58 6.11
CA LEU A 261 -14.38 6.31 7.44
C LEU A 261 -14.37 7.59 8.27
N ASN A 262 -14.96 7.52 9.47
CA ASN A 262 -14.88 8.57 10.48
C ASN A 262 -14.42 7.90 11.78
N THR A 263 -13.24 8.28 12.27
CA THR A 263 -12.61 7.65 13.43
C THR A 263 -13.31 7.95 14.75
N ASP A 264 -14.02 9.07 14.79
CA ASP A 264 -14.63 9.63 16.00
C ASP A 264 -16.14 9.34 16.08
N ALA A 265 -16.71 8.76 15.02
CA ALA A 265 -18.12 8.41 14.97
C ALA A 265 -18.47 7.30 15.97
N THR A 266 -19.62 7.49 16.63
CA THR A 266 -20.25 6.53 17.54
C THR A 266 -21.57 6.04 16.93
N ASN A 267 -22.23 5.09 17.61
CA ASN A 267 -23.54 4.59 17.17
C ASN A 267 -24.63 5.68 17.13
N GLN A 268 -24.43 6.80 17.83
CA GLN A 268 -25.36 7.93 17.89
C GLN A 268 -25.07 9.00 16.83
N THR A 269 -23.91 8.95 16.16
CA THR A 269 -23.51 9.94 15.16
C THR A 269 -24.42 9.87 13.93
N THR A 270 -25.17 10.94 13.66
CA THR A 270 -26.03 11.05 12.46
C THR A 270 -25.20 11.04 11.17
N ASP A 271 -25.81 10.72 10.03
CA ASP A 271 -25.10 10.74 8.74
C ASP A 271 -24.54 12.12 8.41
N LYS A 272 -25.28 13.20 8.72
CA LYS A 272 -24.82 14.57 8.49
C LYS A 272 -23.55 14.88 9.27
N VAL A 273 -23.52 14.57 10.57
CA VAL A 273 -22.34 14.79 11.43
C VAL A 273 -21.22 13.83 11.05
N PHE A 274 -21.55 12.61 10.62
CA PHE A 274 -20.58 11.64 10.14
C PHE A 274 -19.79 12.21 8.95
N MET A 275 -20.50 12.74 7.96
CA MET A 275 -19.91 13.23 6.70
C MET A 275 -19.02 14.47 6.89
N GLN A 276 -19.21 15.24 7.97
CA GLN A 276 -18.37 16.39 8.30
C GLN A 276 -16.97 16.00 8.79
N ASN A 277 -16.82 14.82 9.39
CA ASN A 277 -15.57 14.37 10.02
C ASN A 277 -15.03 13.10 9.35
N VAL A 278 -15.20 13.00 8.02
CA VAL A 278 -14.66 11.86 7.26
C VAL A 278 -13.14 11.98 7.15
N ALA A 279 -12.45 11.03 7.78
CA ALA A 279 -11.00 10.91 7.76
C ALA A 279 -10.48 10.19 6.50
N ALA A 280 -11.29 9.32 5.89
CA ALA A 280 -10.90 8.66 4.63
C ALA A 280 -12.11 8.26 3.78
N SER A 281 -11.89 8.24 2.47
CA SER A 281 -12.87 7.86 1.46
C SER A 281 -12.30 6.72 0.62
N ASN A 282 -13.07 5.65 0.43
CA ASN A 282 -12.64 4.49 -0.32
C ASN A 282 -13.60 4.23 -1.47
N LEU A 283 -13.04 3.84 -2.62
CA LEU A 283 -13.75 3.34 -3.78
C LEU A 283 -13.31 1.89 -4.00
N ARG A 284 -14.25 0.95 -4.04
CA ARG A 284 -13.98 -0.47 -4.25
C ARG A 284 -14.77 -1.00 -5.43
N PHE A 285 -14.08 -1.70 -6.32
CA PHE A 285 -14.65 -2.34 -7.49
C PHE A 285 -14.86 -3.82 -7.15
N MET A 286 -16.11 -4.25 -7.08
CA MET A 286 -16.55 -5.59 -6.67
C MET A 286 -16.70 -6.52 -7.87
#